data_AF-A0A164GBD0-F1
#
_entry.id   AF-A0A164GBD0-F1
#
_cell.length_a   1.000
_cell.length_b   1.000
_cell.length_c   1.000
_cell.angle_alpha   90.00
_cell.angle_beta   90.00
_cell.angle_gamma   90.00
#
_symmetry.space_group_name_H-M   'P 1'
#
loop_
_entity.id
_entity.type
_entity.pdbx_description
1 polymer ?
#
loop_
_entity_poly.entity_id
_entity_poly.type
_entity_poly.pdbx_seq_one_letter_code
_entity_poly.pdbx_strand_id
1 'polypeptide(L)'
;VYAAYQGNTYLFGGNAPYVEEMYENYLANPGSVPDSWREYFDALQHVPAVDGTNAKDVPHLPVINAFAERAKSGGTKVVMASADVEMGRKRTAVQQLIAAYRNVGQRWADLDPLKRTERPNIPDLDPAFFGFTDADQETVFDTSNT
;
A
#
# COMPACT_ATOMS: atom_id res chain seq x y z
N VAL A 1 -11.75 27.33 30.28
CA VAL A 1 -12.99 27.35 29.45
C VAL A 1 -12.82 26.55 28.16
N TYR A 2 -11.68 26.61 27.45
CA TYR A 2 -11.44 25.83 26.22
C TYR A 2 -11.23 24.31 26.39
N ALA A 3 -10.80 23.83 27.57
CA ALA A 3 -10.58 22.39 27.81
C ALA A 3 -11.86 21.60 28.12
N ALA A 4 -12.95 22.27 28.51
CA ALA A 4 -14.20 21.61 28.91
C ALA A 4 -15.06 21.18 27.71
N TYR A 5 -14.82 21.74 26.51
CA TYR A 5 -15.58 21.40 25.30
C TYR A 5 -15.08 20.15 24.60
N GLN A 6 -13.86 19.68 24.88
CA GLN A 6 -13.33 18.48 24.25
C GLN A 6 -14.21 17.26 24.58
N GLY A 7 -14.59 17.03 25.85
CA GLY A 7 -15.34 15.83 26.26
C GLY A 7 -16.79 15.69 25.74
N ASN A 8 -17.40 16.75 25.20
CA ASN A 8 -18.79 16.76 24.70
C ASN A 8 -18.92 17.17 23.23
N THR A 9 -17.80 17.38 22.54
CA THR A 9 -17.83 17.70 21.10
C THR A 9 -18.15 16.43 20.31
N TYR A 10 -18.94 16.55 19.24
CA TYR A 10 -19.27 15.50 18.28
C TYR A 10 -18.03 14.78 17.69
N LEU A 11 -16.84 15.34 17.87
CA LEU A 11 -15.53 14.81 17.48
C LEU A 11 -14.89 13.87 18.52
N PHE A 12 -15.53 13.58 19.67
CA PHE A 12 -14.96 12.69 20.69
C PHE A 12 -15.23 11.21 20.42
N GLY A 13 -14.24 10.37 20.77
CA GLY A 13 -13.97 9.03 20.22
C GLY A 13 -15.09 7.98 20.19
N GLY A 14 -16.24 8.19 20.83
CA GLY A 14 -17.42 7.33 20.67
C GLY A 14 -18.17 7.55 19.35
N ASN A 15 -18.11 8.78 18.80
CA ASN A 15 -18.75 9.14 17.54
C ASN A 15 -17.77 9.13 16.35
N ALA A 16 -16.51 8.77 16.60
CA ALA A 16 -15.46 8.78 15.57
C ALA A 16 -15.84 7.98 14.31
N PRO A 17 -16.43 6.77 14.39
CA PRO A 17 -16.82 6.03 13.18
C PRO A 17 -17.86 6.76 12.32
N TYR A 18 -18.78 7.48 12.95
CA TYR A 18 -19.82 8.24 12.25
C TYR A 18 -19.25 9.49 11.56
N VAL A 19 -18.37 10.22 12.25
CA VAL A 19 -17.70 11.39 11.67
C VAL A 19 -16.77 10.95 10.53
N GLU A 20 -16.09 9.81 10.67
CA GLU A 20 -15.25 9.22 9.63
C GLU A 20 -16.07 8.88 8.39
N GLU A 21 -17.18 8.15 8.53
CA GLU A 21 -18.06 7.81 7.41
C GLU A 21 -18.63 9.07 6.73
N MET A 22 -18.99 10.10 7.50
CA MET A 22 -19.46 11.36 6.95
C MET A 22 -18.36 12.12 6.19
N TYR A 23 -17.12 12.07 6.68
CA TYR A 23 -15.97 12.67 5.99
C TYR A 23 -15.64 11.93 4.70
N GLU A 24 -15.63 10.60 4.73
CA GLU A 24 -15.47 9.75 3.55
C GLU A 24 -16.52 10.06 2.47
N ASN A 25 -17.78 10.24 2.87
CA ASN A 25 -18.84 10.66 1.96
C ASN A 25 -18.59 12.06 1.38
N TYR A 26 -18.12 13.01 2.20
CA TYR A 26 -17.73 14.35 1.74
C TYR A 26 -16.58 14.28 0.72
N LEU A 27 -15.57 13.43 0.93
CA LEU A 27 -14.45 13.25 -0.01
C LEU A 27 -14.92 12.69 -1.36
N ALA A 28 -15.95 11.83 -1.37
CA ALA A 28 -16.55 11.32 -2.59
C ALA A 28 -17.45 12.35 -3.29
N ASN A 29 -18.28 13.05 -2.52
CA ASN A 29 -19.14 14.12 -3.00
C ASN A 29 -19.39 15.13 -1.88
N PRO A 30 -18.84 16.37 -1.97
CA PRO A 30 -19.09 17.38 -0.96
C PRO A 30 -20.59 17.64 -0.73
N GLY A 31 -21.43 17.47 -1.77
CA GLY A 31 -22.89 17.59 -1.73
C GLY A 31 -23.62 16.60 -0.82
N SER A 32 -22.97 15.52 -0.37
CA SER A 32 -23.61 14.48 0.45
C SER A 32 -23.70 14.81 1.93
N VAL A 33 -23.02 15.88 2.38
CA VAL A 33 -23.03 16.31 3.78
C VAL A 33 -23.75 17.64 3.96
N PRO A 34 -24.37 17.88 5.14
CA PRO A 34 -24.98 19.17 5.47
C PRO A 34 -23.98 20.32 5.39
N ASP A 35 -24.45 21.53 5.08
CA ASP A 35 -23.58 22.70 4.85
C ASP A 35 -22.68 23.03 6.04
N SER A 36 -23.18 22.86 7.28
CA SER A 36 -22.37 23.06 8.49
C SER A 36 -21.15 22.14 8.57
N TRP A 37 -21.25 20.94 8.01
CA TRP A 37 -20.17 19.96 7.97
C TRP A 37 -19.27 20.16 6.76
N ARG A 38 -19.84 20.59 5.63
CA ARG A 38 -19.08 20.99 4.45
C ARG A 38 -18.07 22.07 4.78
N GLU A 39 -18.50 23.15 5.45
CA GLU A 39 -17.61 24.25 5.85
C GLU A 39 -16.48 23.77 6.76
N TYR A 40 -16.79 22.86 7.69
CA TYR A 40 -15.80 22.25 8.58
C TYR A 40 -14.77 21.40 7.82
N PHE A 41 -15.22 20.55 6.89
CA PHE A 41 -14.34 19.69 6.10
C PHE A 41 -13.55 20.44 5.03
N ASP A 42 -14.10 21.51 4.45
CA ASP A 42 -13.38 22.42 3.55
C ASP A 42 -12.19 23.06 4.29
N ALA A 43 -12.39 23.50 5.53
CA ALA A 43 -11.31 24.02 6.37
C ALA A 43 -10.26 22.95 6.71
N LEU A 44 -10.68 21.70 6.93
CA LEU A 44 -9.79 20.58 7.22
C LEU A 44 -8.87 20.24 6.04
N GLN A 45 -9.38 20.30 4.81
CA GLN A 45 -8.61 20.08 3.57
C GLN A 45 -7.50 21.12 3.32
N HIS A 46 -7.53 22.26 4.03
CA HIS A 46 -6.50 23.29 3.97
C HIS A 46 -5.40 23.11 5.03
N VAL A 47 -5.54 22.14 5.92
CA VAL A 47 -4.52 21.81 6.92
C VAL A 47 -3.44 20.96 6.24
N PRO A 48 -2.14 21.31 6.38
CA PRO A 48 -1.06 20.48 5.87
C PRO A 48 -1.12 19.08 6.50
N ALA A 49 -0.78 18.07 5.72
CA ALA A 49 -0.65 16.70 6.20
C ALA A 49 0.40 16.61 7.32
N VAL A 50 0.34 15.53 8.10
CA VAL A 50 1.26 15.30 9.24
C VAL A 50 2.74 15.28 8.85
N ASP A 51 3.04 15.00 7.60
CA ASP A 51 4.39 15.00 7.01
C ASP A 51 4.80 16.38 6.44
N GLY A 52 3.94 17.40 6.59
CA GLY A 52 4.14 18.76 6.11
C GLY A 52 3.82 18.96 4.64
N THR A 53 3.30 17.94 3.95
CA THR A 53 2.89 18.05 2.54
C THR A 53 1.50 18.68 2.41
N ASN A 54 1.18 19.22 1.24
CA ASN A 54 -0.17 19.69 0.90
C ASN A 54 -0.99 18.59 0.20
N ALA A 55 -0.77 17.33 0.58
CA ALA A 55 -1.53 16.22 0.06
C ALA A 55 -2.99 16.34 0.52
N LYS A 56 -3.93 16.11 -0.40
CA LYS A 56 -5.35 16.05 -0.07
C LYS A 56 -5.70 14.65 0.42
N ASP A 57 -6.66 14.56 1.34
CA ASP A 57 -7.18 13.27 1.78
C ASP A 57 -7.91 12.56 0.64
N VAL A 58 -7.83 11.23 0.65
CA VAL A 58 -8.38 10.34 -0.38
C VAL A 58 -9.36 9.38 0.30
N PRO A 59 -10.56 9.12 -0.27
CA PRO A 59 -11.50 8.17 0.29
C PRO A 59 -10.88 6.77 0.46
N HIS A 60 -10.97 6.20 1.67
CA HIS A 60 -10.46 4.87 1.99
C HIS A 60 -11.50 3.75 1.79
N LEU A 61 -12.79 4.09 1.76
CA LEU A 61 -13.90 3.15 1.58
C LEU A 61 -13.75 2.21 0.37
N PRO A 62 -13.33 2.66 -0.83
CA PRO A 62 -13.11 1.78 -1.98
C PRO A 62 -12.06 0.70 -1.74
N VAL A 63 -10.98 1.05 -1.02
CA VAL A 63 -9.90 0.13 -0.68
C VAL A 63 -10.39 -0.91 0.33
N ILE A 64 -11.09 -0.46 1.37
CA ILE A 64 -11.70 -1.34 2.39
C ILE A 64 -12.68 -2.31 1.74
N ASN A 65 -13.54 -1.83 0.83
CA ASN A 65 -14.49 -2.67 0.11
C ASN A 65 -13.77 -3.69 -0.79
N ALA A 66 -12.72 -3.29 -1.50
CA ALA A 66 -11.93 -4.20 -2.32
C ALA A 66 -11.30 -5.32 -1.47
N PHE A 67 -10.76 -5.00 -0.28
CA PHE A 67 -10.26 -6.00 0.66
C PHE A 67 -11.38 -6.88 1.22
N ALA A 68 -12.54 -6.31 1.55
CA ALA A 68 -13.69 -7.06 2.06
C ALA A 68 -14.25 -8.03 1.00
N GLU A 69 -14.33 -7.62 -0.26
CA GLU A 69 -14.71 -8.47 -1.39
C GLU A 69 -13.69 -9.57 -1.61
N ARG A 70 -12.39 -9.24 -1.59
CA ARG A 70 -11.31 -10.22 -1.69
C ARG A 70 -11.37 -11.26 -0.56
N ALA A 71 -11.65 -10.84 0.66
CA ALA A 71 -11.83 -11.74 1.80
C ALA A 71 -13.07 -12.65 1.62
N LYS A 72 -14.19 -12.10 1.12
CA LYS A 72 -15.43 -12.85 0.84
C LYS A 72 -15.24 -13.87 -0.31
N SER A 73 -14.42 -13.55 -1.31
CA SER A 73 -14.14 -14.45 -2.44
C SER A 73 -13.31 -15.69 -2.07
N GLY A 74 -12.88 -15.81 -0.82
CA GLY A 74 -12.01 -16.89 -0.35
C GLY A 74 -10.55 -16.54 -0.55
N GLY A 75 -9.76 -16.70 0.52
CA GLY A 75 -8.43 -16.14 0.68
C GLY A 75 -7.43 -16.48 -0.41
N THR A 76 -6.33 -15.70 -0.41
CA THR A 76 -5.14 -15.86 -1.25
C THR A 76 -4.81 -17.34 -1.43
N LYS A 77 -5.23 -17.92 -2.55
CA LYS A 77 -4.85 -19.28 -2.89
C LYS A 77 -3.39 -19.21 -3.27
N VAL A 78 -2.53 -19.74 -2.41
CA VAL A 78 -1.15 -20.07 -2.79
C VAL A 78 -1.25 -21.06 -3.94
N VAL A 79 -1.07 -20.55 -5.15
CA VAL A 79 -1.07 -21.38 -6.35
C VAL A 79 0.25 -22.13 -6.33
N MET A 80 0.18 -23.43 -6.01
CA MET A 80 1.32 -24.31 -6.24
C MET A 80 1.65 -24.26 -7.73
N ALA A 81 2.91 -23.96 -8.05
CA ALA A 81 3.40 -23.89 -9.42
C ALA A 81 2.98 -25.12 -10.25
N SER A 82 2.04 -24.94 -11.20
CA SER A 82 1.58 -25.99 -12.13
C SER A 82 2.66 -26.41 -13.12
N ALA A 83 2.44 -27.50 -13.85
CA ALA A 83 3.33 -27.97 -14.93
C ALA A 83 3.18 -27.14 -16.23
N ASP A 84 2.69 -25.90 -16.14
CA ASP A 84 2.54 -25.01 -17.28
C ASP A 84 3.90 -24.50 -17.78
N VAL A 85 4.03 -24.35 -19.10
CA VAL A 85 5.26 -23.86 -19.74
C VAL A 85 5.68 -22.48 -19.20
N GLU A 86 4.70 -21.62 -18.90
CA GLU A 86 4.94 -20.33 -18.28
C GLU A 86 5.50 -20.46 -16.86
N MET A 87 4.98 -21.39 -16.07
CA MET A 87 5.46 -21.68 -14.73
C MET A 87 6.88 -22.26 -14.74
N GLY A 88 7.21 -23.09 -15.73
CA GLY A 88 8.58 -23.56 -15.97
C GLY A 88 9.55 -22.41 -16.24
N ARG A 89 9.17 -21.44 -17.08
CA ARG A 89 9.97 -20.23 -17.33
C ARG A 89 10.16 -19.42 -16.04
N LYS A 90 9.09 -19.18 -15.28
CA LYS A 90 9.12 -18.45 -14.00
C LYS A 90 10.03 -19.13 -12.98
N ARG A 91 10.01 -20.47 -12.85
CA ARG A 91 10.93 -21.23 -11.99
C ARG A 91 12.40 -20.98 -12.33
N THR A 92 12.77 -21.07 -13.60
CA THR A 92 14.15 -20.78 -14.04
C THR A 92 14.52 -19.32 -13.77
N ALA A 93 13.58 -18.40 -13.98
CA ALA A 93 13.79 -16.98 -13.73
C ALA A 93 14.00 -16.67 -12.23
N VAL A 94 13.28 -17.35 -11.32
CA VAL A 94 13.53 -17.26 -9.87
C VAL A 94 14.95 -17.71 -9.54
N GLN A 95 15.43 -18.81 -10.14
CA GLN A 95 16.81 -19.28 -9.91
C GLN A 95 17.85 -18.26 -10.39
N GLN A 96 17.63 -17.64 -11.55
CA GLN A 96 18.49 -16.58 -12.09
C GLN A 96 18.51 -15.35 -11.17
N LEU A 97 17.34 -14.93 -10.68
CA LEU A 97 17.22 -13.83 -9.73
C LEU A 97 17.98 -14.13 -8.44
N ILE A 98 17.82 -15.33 -7.86
CA ILE A 98 18.57 -15.75 -6.66
C ILE A 98 20.08 -15.72 -6.92
N ALA A 99 20.54 -16.22 -8.07
CA ALA A 99 21.95 -16.19 -8.44
C ALA A 99 22.47 -14.74 -8.62
N ALA A 100 21.68 -13.83 -9.20
CA ALA A 100 22.03 -12.43 -9.35
C ALA A 100 22.22 -11.75 -8.00
N TYR A 101 21.27 -11.96 -7.07
CA TYR A 101 21.37 -11.44 -5.70
C TYR A 101 22.58 -12.00 -4.95
N ARG A 102 22.91 -13.29 -5.12
CA ARG A 102 24.08 -13.91 -4.49
C ARG A 102 25.41 -13.34 -5.00
N ASN A 103 25.51 -13.02 -6.29
CA ASN A 103 26.75 -12.57 -6.91
C ASN A 103 26.96 -11.04 -6.87
N VAL A 104 25.88 -10.27 -7.00
CA VAL A 104 25.93 -8.82 -7.24
C VAL A 104 25.15 -8.03 -6.18
N GLY A 105 24.35 -8.68 -5.34
CA GLY A 105 23.45 -8.04 -4.37
C GLY A 105 24.17 -7.14 -3.37
N GLN A 106 25.43 -7.42 -3.03
CA GLN A 106 26.25 -6.56 -2.16
C GLN A 106 26.40 -5.13 -2.68
N ARG A 107 26.34 -4.92 -4.00
CA ARG A 107 26.44 -3.58 -4.61
C ARG A 107 25.19 -2.75 -4.41
N TRP A 108 24.08 -3.39 -4.05
CA TRP A 108 22.78 -2.75 -3.84
C TRP A 108 22.38 -2.71 -2.35
N ALA A 109 23.21 -3.26 -1.45
CA ALA A 109 22.98 -3.26 -0.02
C ALA A 109 23.12 -1.86 0.60
N ASP A 110 22.36 -1.59 1.68
CA ASP A 110 22.40 -0.32 2.42
C ASP A 110 23.60 -0.27 3.38
N LEU A 111 24.80 -0.07 2.83
CA LEU A 111 26.05 -0.11 3.60
C LEU A 111 26.50 1.28 4.09
N ASP A 112 26.00 2.36 3.48
CA ASP A 112 26.37 3.73 3.85
C ASP A 112 25.32 4.35 4.79
N PRO A 113 25.59 4.50 6.10
CA PRO A 113 24.63 5.10 7.03
C PRO A 113 24.36 6.57 6.74
N LEU A 114 25.24 7.24 6.00
CA LEU A 114 25.10 8.65 5.62
C LEU A 114 24.36 8.81 4.29
N LYS A 115 24.05 7.73 3.57
CA LYS A 115 23.30 7.70 2.30
C LYS A 115 23.83 8.72 1.28
N ARG A 116 25.14 8.90 1.19
CA ARG A 116 25.78 9.89 0.33
C ARG A 116 25.90 9.43 -1.11
N THR A 117 25.90 8.12 -1.32
CA THR A 117 26.02 7.50 -2.64
C THR A 117 24.66 6.96 -3.05
N GLU A 118 24.20 7.33 -4.25
CA GLU A 118 23.00 6.74 -4.83
C GLU A 118 23.24 5.29 -5.20
N ARG A 119 22.21 4.45 -5.03
CA ARG A 119 22.31 3.04 -5.36
C ARG A 119 22.41 2.88 -6.88
N PRO A 120 23.35 2.09 -7.40
CA PRO A 120 23.41 1.81 -8.82
C PRO A 120 22.15 1.07 -9.26
N ASN A 121 21.61 1.41 -10.43
CA ASN A 121 20.56 0.63 -11.05
C ASN A 121 21.18 -0.66 -11.63
N ILE A 122 20.75 -1.82 -11.13
CA ILE A 122 21.22 -3.14 -11.56
C ILE A 122 20.00 -3.93 -12.04
N PRO A 123 19.73 -3.98 -13.36
CA PRO A 123 18.55 -4.64 -13.92
C PRO A 123 18.41 -6.11 -13.50
N ASP A 124 19.52 -6.82 -13.34
CA ASP A 124 19.55 -8.23 -12.93
C ASP A 124 19.02 -8.47 -11.50
N LEU A 125 18.84 -7.42 -10.69
CA LEU A 125 18.23 -7.50 -9.36
C LEU A 125 16.74 -7.15 -9.39
N ASP A 126 16.20 -6.68 -10.52
CA ASP A 126 14.80 -6.32 -10.65
C ASP A 126 13.97 -7.56 -11.07
N PRO A 127 12.98 -7.99 -10.27
CA PRO A 127 12.07 -9.07 -10.68
C PRO A 127 11.34 -8.78 -12.00
N ALA A 128 11.03 -7.52 -12.29
CA ALA A 128 10.35 -7.14 -13.53
C ALA A 128 11.21 -7.43 -14.77
N PHE A 129 12.55 -7.39 -14.65
CA PHE A 129 13.47 -7.78 -15.73
C PHE A 129 13.27 -9.23 -16.19
N PHE A 130 12.86 -10.10 -15.26
CA PHE A 130 12.58 -11.51 -15.50
C PHE A 130 11.10 -11.79 -15.86
N GLY A 131 10.29 -10.74 -15.99
CA GLY A 131 8.87 -10.84 -16.32
C GLY A 131 7.97 -11.20 -15.13
N PHE A 132 8.44 -11.02 -13.89
CA PHE A 132 7.57 -11.14 -12.72
C PHE A 132 6.64 -9.93 -12.61
N THR A 133 5.40 -10.19 -12.25
CA THR A 133 4.39 -9.19 -11.94
C THR A 133 4.01 -9.26 -10.47
N ASP A 134 3.26 -8.27 -9.97
CA ASP A 134 2.77 -8.29 -8.58
C ASP A 134 1.91 -9.51 -8.26
N ALA A 135 1.23 -10.09 -9.27
CA ALA A 135 0.48 -11.32 -9.11
C ALA A 135 1.37 -12.54 -8.80
N ASP A 136 2.64 -12.52 -9.20
CA ASP A 136 3.58 -13.62 -9.01
C ASP A 136 4.21 -13.64 -7.61
N GLN A 137 4.11 -12.54 -6.84
CA GLN A 137 4.67 -12.45 -5.49
C GLN A 137 4.06 -13.45 -4.50
N GLU A 138 2.82 -13.89 -4.76
CA GLU A 138 2.09 -14.87 -3.95
C GLU A 138 2.30 -16.32 -4.44
N THR A 139 3.10 -16.52 -5.49
CA THR A 139 3.37 -17.85 -6.05
C THR A 139 4.54 -18.51 -5.32
N VAL A 140 4.34 -19.76 -4.89
CA VAL A 140 5.39 -20.52 -4.20
C VAL A 140 6.23 -21.30 -5.21
N PHE A 141 7.53 -21.07 -5.19
CA PHE A 141 8.53 -21.75 -6.00
C PHE A 141 9.46 -22.60 -5.13
N ASP A 142 9.86 -23.76 -5.66
CA ASP A 142 10.85 -24.61 -5.01
C ASP A 142 12.27 -24.06 -5.25
N THR A 143 13.08 -24.01 -4.20
CA THR A 143 14.47 -23.49 -4.21
C THR A 143 15.52 -24.57 -3.95
N SER A 144 15.12 -25.84 -3.89
CA SER A 144 15.99 -26.98 -3.56
C SER A 144 17.20 -27.19 -4.50
N ASN A 145 17.21 -26.52 -5.66
CA ASN A 145 18.29 -26.62 -6.65
C ASN A 145 18.88 -25.23 -7.03
N THR A 146 19.22 -24.41 -6.04
CA THR A 146 19.92 -23.11 -6.25
C THR A 146 21.31 -23.09 -5.66
#